data_AF-A0A2K8XF45-F1
#
_entry.id   AF-A0A2K8XF45-F1
#
_cell.length_a   1.000
_cell.length_b   1.000
_cell.length_c   1.000
_cell.angle_alpha   90.00
_cell.angle_beta   90.00
_cell.angle_gamma   90.00
#
_symmetry.space_group_name_H-M   'P 1'
#
loop_
_entity.id
_entity.type
_entity.pdbx_description
1 polymer ?
#
loop_
_entity_poly.entity_id
_entity_poly.type
_entity_poly.pdbx_seq_one_letter_code
_entity_poly.pdbx_strand_id
1 'polypeptide(L)'
;MNTKYKYTLIFVLFLCCTIVSAQSFKKDSLQIKAYTEIEYKAGKPINITLKKVFCDYCSKTQLTLLGEDAIRRADGEKQNPKNKLVDGKKKLAVYIRIAKTDFASIKEEE
;
A
#
# COMPACT_ATOMS: atom_id res chain seq x y z
N MET A 1 -8.90 -3.87 48.20
CA MET A 1 -9.46 -2.88 47.24
C MET A 1 -10.95 -2.74 47.52
N ASN A 2 -11.38 -1.57 47.99
CA ASN A 2 -12.75 -1.31 48.47
C ASN A 2 -13.78 -1.65 47.38
N THR A 3 -14.87 -2.35 47.72
CA THR A 3 -15.85 -2.90 46.76
C THR A 3 -16.44 -1.82 45.85
N LYS A 4 -16.53 -0.58 46.35
CA LYS A 4 -16.95 0.60 45.59
C LYS A 4 -16.04 0.89 44.37
N TYR A 5 -14.72 0.85 44.55
CA TYR A 5 -13.77 1.13 43.47
C TYR A 5 -13.72 0.02 42.41
N LYS A 6 -14.05 -1.23 42.78
CA LYS A 6 -14.18 -2.33 41.80
C LYS A 6 -15.27 -2.03 40.78
N TYR A 7 -16.44 -1.59 41.21
CA TYR A 7 -17.55 -1.27 40.30
C TYR A 7 -17.27 -0.01 39.47
N THR A 8 -16.62 1.01 40.06
CA THR A 8 -16.20 2.20 39.32
C THR A 8 -15.23 1.85 38.19
N LEU A 9 -14.26 0.97 38.44
CA LEU A 9 -13.26 0.58 37.46
C LEU A 9 -13.86 -0.26 36.32
N ILE A 10 -14.83 -1.13 36.64
CA ILE A 10 -15.62 -1.87 35.65
C ILE A 10 -16.44 -0.92 34.77
N PHE A 11 -17.07 0.09 35.38
CA PHE A 11 -17.91 1.05 34.64
C PHE A 11 -17.08 1.92 33.69
N VAL A 12 -15.89 2.38 34.12
CA VAL A 12 -14.96 3.14 33.27
C VAL A 12 -14.45 2.29 32.10
N LEU A 13 -14.11 1.02 32.35
CA LEU A 13 -13.65 0.10 31.31
C LEU A 13 -14.74 -0.15 30.25
N PHE A 14 -16.00 -0.30 30.69
CA PHE A 14 -17.14 -0.53 29.80
C PHE A 14 -17.43 0.70 28.92
N LEU A 15 -17.29 1.91 29.47
CA LEU A 15 -17.49 3.16 28.72
C LEU A 15 -16.44 3.33 27.61
N CYS A 16 -15.17 3.00 27.87
CA CYS A 16 -14.09 3.09 26.88
C CYS A 16 -14.27 2.18 25.66
N CYS A 17 -14.96 1.04 25.79
CA CYS A 17 -15.17 0.12 24.69
C CYS A 17 -16.23 0.58 23.66
N THR A 18 -17.08 1.54 24.00
CA THR A 18 -18.22 1.96 23.14
C THR A 18 -17.88 3.03 22.10
N ILE A 19 -16.70 3.65 22.19
CA ILE A 19 -16.34 4.83 21.40
C ILE A 19 -15.44 4.52 20.18
N VAL A 20 -15.03 3.26 20.01
CA VAL A 20 -14.14 2.86 18.91
C VAL A 20 -14.97 2.42 17.71
N SER A 21 -15.27 3.36 16.82
CA SER A 21 -15.76 3.04 15.47
C SER A 21 -14.58 2.71 14.57
N ALA A 22 -14.53 1.48 14.04
CA ALA A 22 -13.53 1.11 13.05
C ALA A 22 -13.79 1.91 11.75
N GLN A 23 -12.88 2.83 11.40
CA GLN A 23 -12.96 3.55 10.14
C GLN A 23 -12.66 2.59 8.98
N SER A 24 -13.62 2.42 8.08
CA SER A 24 -13.43 1.59 6.89
C SER A 24 -12.52 2.31 5.91
N PHE A 25 -11.26 1.88 5.82
CA PHE A 25 -10.26 2.44 4.89
C PHE A 25 -10.73 2.47 3.42
N LYS A 26 -11.71 1.65 3.04
CA LYS A 26 -12.33 1.68 1.69
C LYS A 26 -13.06 2.99 1.40
N LYS A 27 -13.56 3.66 2.44
CA LYS A 27 -14.27 4.94 2.30
C LYS A 27 -13.31 6.04 1.85
N ASP A 28 -12.11 6.07 2.45
CA ASP A 28 -11.23 7.23 2.38
C ASP A 28 -10.01 7.02 1.47
N SER A 29 -9.72 5.78 1.06
CA SER A 29 -8.58 5.44 0.19
C SER A 29 -8.97 4.74 -1.10
N LEU A 30 -8.13 4.92 -2.13
CA LEU A 30 -8.13 4.14 -3.36
C LEU A 30 -7.07 3.05 -3.26
N GLN A 31 -7.32 1.92 -3.90
CA GLN A 31 -6.33 0.86 -4.08
C GLN A 31 -6.07 0.67 -5.57
N ILE A 32 -4.90 1.09 -6.02
CA ILE A 32 -4.47 1.02 -7.42
C ILE A 32 -3.50 -0.14 -7.58
N LYS A 33 -3.75 -0.99 -8.57
CA LYS A 33 -2.87 -2.12 -8.89
C LYS A 33 -1.87 -1.70 -9.97
N ALA A 34 -0.62 -2.13 -9.83
CA ALA A 34 0.39 -2.00 -10.86
C ALA A 34 1.14 -3.33 -11.04
N TYR A 35 1.50 -3.66 -12.28
CA TYR A 35 2.40 -4.76 -12.57
C TYR A 35 3.80 -4.23 -12.82
N THR A 36 4.76 -4.80 -12.10
CA THR A 36 6.19 -4.60 -12.31
C THR A 36 6.85 -5.94 -12.64
N GLU A 37 8.05 -5.90 -13.17
CA GLU A 37 8.87 -7.07 -13.47
C GLU A 37 10.29 -6.84 -12.98
N ILE A 38 10.79 -7.77 -12.18
CA ILE A 38 12.18 -7.80 -11.74
C ILE A 38 12.91 -8.85 -12.57
N GLU A 39 13.99 -8.45 -13.21
CA GLU A 39 14.89 -9.35 -13.92
C GLU A 39 16.04 -9.75 -13.01
N TYR A 40 16.30 -11.05 -12.94
CA TYR A 40 17.36 -11.64 -12.14
C TYR A 40 18.40 -12.32 -13.03
N LYS A 41 19.66 -12.18 -12.64
CA LYS A 41 20.79 -12.91 -13.22
C LYS A 41 21.74 -13.36 -12.10
N ALA A 42 22.10 -14.63 -12.07
CA ALA A 42 22.95 -15.23 -11.03
C ALA A 42 22.50 -14.87 -9.59
N GLY A 43 21.18 -14.87 -9.35
CA GLY A 43 20.56 -14.58 -8.06
C GLY A 43 20.51 -13.10 -7.70
N LYS A 44 20.94 -12.20 -8.59
CA LYS A 44 20.96 -10.75 -8.35
C LYS A 44 19.92 -10.04 -9.21
N PRO A 45 19.14 -9.10 -8.65
CA PRO A 45 18.24 -8.27 -9.44
C PRO A 45 19.08 -7.29 -10.27
N ILE A 46 18.87 -7.30 -11.59
CA ILE A 46 19.60 -6.44 -12.53
C ILE A 46 18.75 -5.28 -13.06
N ASN A 47 17.44 -5.45 -13.11
CA ASN A 47 16.53 -4.43 -13.61
C ASN A 47 15.13 -4.58 -13.00
N ILE A 48 14.41 -3.48 -12.83
CA ILE A 48 13.02 -3.44 -12.40
C ILE A 48 12.26 -2.53 -13.37
N THR A 49 11.25 -3.09 -14.04
CA THR A 49 10.47 -2.37 -15.04
C THR A 49 9.00 -2.31 -14.68
N LEU A 50 8.38 -1.16 -14.88
CA LEU A 50 6.93 -1.03 -14.85
C LEU A 50 6.34 -1.64 -16.13
N LYS A 51 5.29 -2.46 -16.00
CA LYS A 51 4.56 -3.03 -17.14
C LYS A 51 3.22 -2.35 -17.37
N LYS A 52 2.46 -2.11 -16.29
CA LYS A 52 1.14 -1.49 -16.39
C LYS A 52 0.69 -0.94 -15.05
N VAL A 53 0.14 0.28 -15.04
CA VAL A 53 -0.69 0.79 -13.95
C VAL A 53 -2.16 0.58 -14.35
N PHE A 54 -2.95 -0.03 -13.48
CA PHE A 54 -4.39 -0.26 -13.71
C PHE A 54 -5.18 0.93 -13.18
N CYS A 55 -5.12 2.03 -13.93
CA CYS A 55 -5.89 3.23 -13.69
C CYS A 55 -6.21 3.89 -15.04
N ASP A 56 -7.40 3.62 -15.54
CA ASP A 56 -7.96 4.11 -16.79
C ASP A 56 -8.49 5.56 -16.70
N TYR A 57 -8.70 6.05 -15.48
CA TYR A 57 -9.15 7.42 -15.20
C TYR A 57 -8.02 8.36 -14.74
N CYS A 58 -6.77 7.88 -14.70
CA CYS A 58 -5.63 8.68 -14.23
C CYS A 58 -5.11 9.63 -15.30
N SER A 59 -4.69 10.83 -14.87
CA SER A 59 -3.92 11.77 -15.69
C SER A 59 -2.50 11.26 -15.97
N LYS A 60 -1.75 11.93 -16.86
CA LYS A 60 -0.36 11.50 -17.17
C LYS A 60 0.53 11.61 -15.94
N THR A 61 0.44 12.72 -15.20
CA THR A 61 1.21 12.94 -13.97
C THR A 61 0.86 11.89 -12.90
N GLN A 62 -0.43 11.57 -12.73
CA GLN A 62 -0.86 10.52 -11.80
C GLN A 62 -0.29 9.15 -12.19
N LEU A 63 -0.34 8.78 -13.48
CA LEU A 63 0.22 7.52 -13.98
C LEU A 63 1.72 7.43 -13.73
N THR A 64 2.47 8.52 -13.95
CA THR A 64 3.92 8.57 -13.70
C THR A 64 4.22 8.36 -12.22
N LEU A 65 3.60 9.12 -11.31
CA LEU A 65 3.84 9.01 -9.87
C LEU A 65 3.46 7.62 -9.33
N LEU A 66 2.33 7.06 -9.79
CA LEU A 66 1.93 5.70 -9.43
C LEU A 66 2.91 4.66 -9.98
N GLY A 67 3.44 4.88 -11.18
CA GLY A 67 4.45 4.04 -11.81
C GLY A 67 5.76 4.02 -11.02
N GLU A 68 6.24 5.19 -10.60
CA GLU A 68 7.43 5.35 -9.77
C GLU A 68 7.24 4.67 -8.40
N ASP A 69 6.10 4.89 -7.75
CA ASP A 69 5.79 4.24 -6.47
C ASP A 69 5.73 2.71 -6.62
N ALA A 70 5.19 2.20 -7.74
CA ALA A 70 5.17 0.77 -8.03
C ALA A 70 6.57 0.18 -8.17
N ILE A 71 7.46 0.85 -8.91
CA ILE A 71 8.87 0.42 -9.07
C ILE A 71 9.58 0.44 -7.71
N ARG A 72 9.42 1.53 -6.95
CA ARG A 72 10.03 1.68 -5.61
C ARG A 72 9.60 0.56 -4.66
N ARG A 73 8.32 0.19 -4.65
CA ARG A 73 7.82 -0.93 -3.84
C ARG A 73 8.34 -2.28 -4.32
N ALA A 74 8.41 -2.48 -5.64
CA ALA A 74 9.00 -3.69 -6.21
C ALA A 74 10.49 -3.83 -5.87
N ASP A 75 11.22 -2.72 -5.80
CA ASP A 75 12.61 -2.70 -5.34
C ASP A 75 12.76 -3.21 -3.90
N GLY A 76 11.85 -2.82 -3.00
CA GLY A 76 11.81 -3.34 -1.63
C GLY A 76 11.56 -4.86 -1.55
N GLU A 77 10.90 -5.44 -2.55
CA GLU A 77 10.58 -6.88 -2.61
C GLU A 77 11.67 -7.74 -3.27
N LYS A 78 12.71 -7.13 -3.84
CA LYS A 78 13.69 -7.84 -4.69
C LYS A 78 14.51 -8.91 -3.96
N GLN A 79 14.64 -8.80 -2.64
CA GLN A 79 15.35 -9.78 -1.80
C GLN A 79 14.42 -10.79 -1.12
N ASN A 80 13.11 -10.63 -1.27
CA ASN A 80 12.14 -11.56 -0.69
C ASN A 80 12.33 -12.96 -1.30
N PRO A 81 12.56 -14.02 -0.50
CA PRO A 81 12.76 -15.37 -1.02
C PRO A 81 11.64 -15.88 -1.94
N LYS A 82 10.40 -15.39 -1.77
CA LYS A 82 9.26 -15.75 -2.63
C LYS A 82 9.31 -15.13 -4.04
N ASN A 83 10.10 -14.06 -4.19
CA ASN A 83 10.21 -13.27 -5.42
C ASN A 83 11.56 -13.44 -6.10
N LYS A 84 12.59 -13.83 -5.34
CA LYS A 84 13.94 -14.06 -5.83
C LYS A 84 14.00 -15.26 -6.77
N LEU A 85 14.71 -15.09 -7.89
CA LEU A 85 15.03 -16.14 -8.85
C LEU A 85 16.55 -16.22 -9.02
N VAL A 86 17.06 -17.38 -9.44
CA VAL A 86 18.45 -17.52 -9.85
C VAL A 86 18.65 -16.78 -11.17
N ASP A 87 17.83 -17.07 -12.17
CA ASP A 87 17.79 -16.34 -13.44
C ASP A 87 16.34 -16.16 -13.91
N GLY A 88 16.09 -15.11 -14.69
CA GLY A 88 14.81 -14.90 -15.37
C GLY A 88 14.02 -13.70 -14.85
N LYS A 89 12.72 -13.65 -15.18
CA LYS A 89 11.85 -12.49 -14.97
C LYS A 89 10.72 -12.82 -14.01
N LYS A 90 10.67 -12.13 -12.87
CA LYS A 90 9.59 -12.23 -11.89
C LYS A 90 8.62 -11.07 -12.07
N LYS A 91 7.37 -11.37 -12.42
CA LYS A 91 6.28 -10.38 -12.41
C LYS A 91 5.71 -10.22 -11.01
N LEU A 92 5.55 -8.97 -10.56
CA LEU A 92 4.98 -8.63 -9.26
C LEU A 92 3.73 -7.78 -9.43
N ALA A 93 2.70 -8.10 -8.64
CA ALA A 93 1.52 -7.29 -8.47
C ALA A 93 1.72 -6.37 -7.26
N VAL A 94 1.87 -5.08 -7.52
CA VAL A 94 1.99 -4.05 -6.48
C VAL A 94 0.64 -3.41 -6.27
N TYR A 95 0.21 -3.31 -5.01
CA TYR A 95 -1.01 -2.60 -4.62
C TYR A 95 -0.63 -1.31 -3.88
N ILE A 96 -0.90 -0.19 -4.53
CA ILE A 96 -0.68 1.15 -3.98
C ILE A 96 -1.97 1.58 -3.31
N ARG A 97 -1.88 1.95 -2.02
CA ARG A 97 -2.99 2.58 -1.30
C ARG A 97 -2.67 4.05 -1.10
N ILE A 98 -3.61 4.90 -1.49
CA ILE A 98 -3.49 6.35 -1.42
C ILE A 98 -4.83 6.93 -0.94
N ALA A 99 -4.80 7.98 -0.11
CA ALA A 99 -6.02 8.68 0.27
C ALA A 99 -6.66 9.32 -0.96
N LYS A 100 -8.00 9.34 -1.02
CA LYS A 100 -8.74 9.96 -2.14
C LYS A 100 -8.41 11.45 -2.27
N THR A 101 -8.25 12.13 -1.13
CA THR A 101 -7.88 13.55 -1.06
C THR A 101 -6.51 13.80 -1.68
N ASP A 102 -5.53 12.96 -1.34
CA ASP A 102 -4.15 13.10 -1.80
C ASP A 102 -4.04 12.72 -3.28
N PHE A 103 -4.79 11.70 -3.71
CA PHE A 103 -4.86 11.35 -5.11
C PHE A 103 -5.48 12.46 -5.97
N ALA A 104 -6.53 13.12 -5.45
CA ALA A 104 -7.20 14.23 -6.11
C ALA A 104 -6.36 15.53 -6.11
N SER A 105 -5.38 15.67 -5.22
CA SER A 105 -4.51 16.85 -5.17
C SER A 105 -3.33 16.78 -6.15
N ILE A 106 -3.08 15.62 -6.77
CA ILE A 106 -2.10 15.48 -7.86
C ILE A 106 -2.66 16.17 -9.11
N LYS A 107 -2.13 17.34 -9.44
CA LYS A 107 -2.49 18.13 -10.63
C LYS A 107 -1.43 17.96 -11.72
N GLU A 108 -1.82 18.17 -12.98
CA GLU A 108 -0.84 18.35 -14.06
C GLU A 108 -0.19 19.73 -13.90
N GLU A 109 1.12 19.82 -14.09
CA GLU A 109 1.79 21.11 -14.27
C GLU A 109 1.44 21.58 -15.68
N GLU A 110 0.82 22.76 -15.81
CA GLU A 110 0.50 23.41 -17.09
C GLU A 110 1.77 23.82 -17.85
#